data_AF-A0A2V8Q081-F1
#
_entry.id   AF-A0A2V8Q081-F1
#
_cell.length_a   1.000
_cell.length_b   1.000
_cell.length_c   1.000
_cell.angle_alpha   90.00
_cell.angle_beta   90.00
_cell.angle_gamma   90.00
#
_symmetry.space_group_name_H-M   'P 1'
#
loop_
_entity.id
_entity.type
_entity.pdbx_description
1 polymer ?
#
loop_
_entity_poly.entity_id
_entity_poly.type
_entity_poly.pdbx_seq_one_letter_code
_entity_poly.pdbx_strand_id
1 'polypeptide(L)'
;LQAMNEGDTTPPGTVGAFQIAAQSGRNVSLSWNASGDDGVAGQASLYDVSFIDQTTSAVVPLTSLTPAASGAAQSINVNVPYRHTAGTFRLREFDNVGNEGTPATIAASIPPNFADPYTTAVNSPASLSTGGTGLGLTFDDRYLENFQLPFAFPYFGQLYSTVTISTNGNLYFSAPPKRNNGDADDVPGSVSDLAQSRMIAGMWDDLDLRTSRRADADVYVVRPDSTRIIFRWQGVQFGDGVNGAPINFEVELRNDGTITTRYGSGNTNLNPVVGISGGEPDPYVIDSLTSELSLKSLTNAPSAVFAPRSSVQFTGANYSVNEGDGHVNVTL
;
A
#
# COMPACT_ATOMS: atom_id res chain seq x y z
N LEU A 1 -37.77 -4.07 -4.01
CA LEU A 1 -38.94 -3.26 -4.46
C LEU A 1 -40.08 -3.18 -3.45
N GLN A 2 -40.09 -3.97 -2.35
CA GLN A 2 -41.12 -3.88 -1.30
C GLN A 2 -40.90 -2.77 -0.26
N ALA A 3 -39.66 -2.30 -0.05
CA ALA A 3 -39.36 -1.26 0.94
C ALA A 3 -39.89 0.15 0.60
N MET A 4 -40.15 0.46 -0.68
CA MET A 4 -40.58 1.81 -1.11
C MET A 4 -42.07 2.13 -0.84
N ASN A 5 -42.85 1.21 -0.26
CA ASN A 5 -44.31 1.32 -0.22
C ASN A 5 -44.91 1.32 1.20
N GLU A 6 -44.07 1.41 2.24
CA GLU A 6 -44.52 1.37 3.65
C GLU A 6 -44.87 2.76 4.22
N GLY A 7 -44.52 3.84 3.51
CA GLY A 7 -44.86 5.22 3.92
C GLY A 7 -44.19 5.65 5.23
N ASP A 8 -43.21 4.88 5.70
CA ASP A 8 -42.44 5.19 6.88
C ASP A 8 -41.47 6.35 6.61
N THR A 9 -41.46 7.30 7.55
CA THR A 9 -40.66 8.52 7.53
C THR A 9 -39.91 8.72 8.84
N THR A 10 -39.98 7.77 9.76
CA THR A 10 -39.38 7.89 11.09
C THR A 10 -37.98 7.32 11.02
N PRO A 11 -36.92 8.11 11.27
CA PRO A 11 -35.57 7.56 11.22
C PRO A 11 -35.24 6.68 12.43
N PRO A 12 -34.19 5.84 12.30
CA PRO A 12 -33.56 5.17 13.42
C PRO A 12 -33.13 6.12 14.53
N GLY A 13 -33.10 5.59 15.76
CA GLY A 13 -32.43 6.25 16.87
C GLY A 13 -30.91 6.29 16.69
N THR A 14 -30.23 7.11 17.47
CA THR A 14 -28.75 7.11 17.52
C THR A 14 -28.25 5.95 18.39
N VAL A 15 -27.15 5.31 18.00
CA VAL A 15 -26.47 4.36 18.89
C VAL A 15 -26.11 4.97 20.24
N GLY A 16 -26.23 4.19 21.31
CA GLY A 16 -25.79 4.59 22.64
C GLY A 16 -24.30 4.31 22.87
N ALA A 17 -23.64 5.10 23.71
CA ALA A 17 -22.28 4.82 24.21
C ALA A 17 -21.22 4.47 23.13
N PHE A 18 -21.30 5.13 21.96
CA PHE A 18 -20.32 4.91 20.88
C PHE A 18 -18.92 5.34 21.33
N GLN A 19 -17.98 4.40 21.31
CA GLN A 19 -16.63 4.59 21.81
C GLN A 19 -15.60 3.71 21.09
N ILE A 20 -14.33 4.06 21.23
CA ILE A 20 -13.19 3.20 20.90
C ILE A 20 -12.90 2.33 22.12
N ALA A 21 -13.22 1.03 22.02
CA ALA A 21 -13.00 0.06 23.10
C ALA A 21 -11.53 -0.36 23.21
N ALA A 22 -10.84 -0.46 22.07
CA ALA A 22 -9.42 -0.77 22.01
C ALA A 22 -8.81 -0.24 20.71
N GLN A 23 -7.52 0.08 20.72
CA GLN A 23 -6.78 0.52 19.54
C GLN A 23 -5.36 -0.02 19.55
N SER A 24 -4.95 -0.65 18.45
CA SER A 24 -3.60 -1.12 18.18
C SER A 24 -3.15 -0.62 16.80
N GLY A 25 -2.56 0.57 16.77
CA GLY A 25 -2.21 1.25 15.53
C GLY A 25 -3.46 1.56 14.71
N ARG A 26 -3.53 1.00 13.49
CA ARG A 26 -4.66 1.15 12.56
C ARG A 26 -5.84 0.23 12.86
N ASN A 27 -5.64 -0.83 13.65
CA ASN A 27 -6.69 -1.74 14.06
C ASN A 27 -7.43 -1.15 15.27
N VAL A 28 -8.72 -0.87 15.10
CA VAL A 28 -9.57 -0.20 16.09
C VAL A 28 -10.80 -1.05 16.36
N SER A 29 -11.09 -1.29 17.62
CA SER A 29 -12.33 -1.91 18.08
C SER A 29 -13.30 -0.82 18.50
N LEU A 30 -14.41 -0.68 17.78
CA LEU A 30 -15.50 0.24 18.09
C LEU A 30 -16.60 -0.51 18.84
N SER A 31 -17.22 0.11 19.84
CA SER A 31 -18.33 -0.48 20.60
C SER A 31 -19.45 0.53 20.87
N TRP A 32 -20.69 0.05 20.94
CA TRP A 32 -21.89 0.84 21.20
C TRP A 32 -23.06 -0.03 21.70
N ASN A 33 -24.17 0.62 22.06
CA ASN A 33 -25.48 -0.01 22.24
C ASN A 33 -26.32 0.25 20.99
N ALA A 34 -26.89 -0.81 20.40
CA ALA A 34 -27.63 -0.74 19.16
C ALA A 34 -28.88 0.16 19.25
N SER A 35 -29.17 0.86 18.15
CA SER A 35 -30.35 1.69 17.91
C SER A 35 -31.56 0.86 17.46
N GLY A 36 -32.76 1.45 17.61
CA GLY A 36 -33.99 0.93 17.01
C GLY A 36 -34.20 1.42 15.57
N ASP A 37 -35.21 0.85 14.91
CA ASP A 37 -35.67 1.20 13.55
C ASP A 37 -36.41 2.55 13.55
N ASP A 38 -37.30 2.75 14.52
CA ASP A 38 -38.09 3.98 14.72
C ASP A 38 -37.72 4.60 16.07
N GLY A 39 -36.61 5.33 16.12
CA GLY A 39 -36.02 5.76 17.38
C GLY A 39 -35.50 4.58 18.22
N VAL A 40 -36.21 4.21 19.28
CA VAL A 40 -35.83 3.10 20.17
C VAL A 40 -36.58 1.80 19.87
N ALA A 41 -37.65 1.86 19.08
CA ALA A 41 -38.49 0.71 18.76
C ALA A 41 -37.92 -0.07 17.58
N GLY A 42 -38.12 -1.39 17.56
CA GLY A 42 -37.65 -2.24 16.47
C GLY A 42 -36.12 -2.39 16.44
N GLN A 43 -35.59 -2.65 15.26
CA GLN A 43 -34.18 -2.88 14.99
C GLN A 43 -33.83 -2.20 13.67
N ALA A 44 -32.86 -1.29 13.69
CA ALA A 44 -32.34 -0.70 12.46
C ALA A 44 -31.84 -1.78 11.50
N SER A 45 -31.89 -1.52 10.20
CA SER A 45 -31.59 -2.52 9.17
C SER A 45 -30.13 -2.54 8.75
N LEU A 46 -29.41 -1.40 8.84
CA LEU A 46 -28.01 -1.31 8.41
C LEU A 46 -27.22 -0.28 9.22
N TYR A 47 -25.99 -0.66 9.58
CA TYR A 47 -24.95 0.29 9.95
C TYR A 47 -23.91 0.42 8.83
N ASP A 48 -23.58 1.66 8.50
CA ASP A 48 -22.46 2.04 7.65
C ASP A 48 -21.38 2.71 8.50
N VAL A 49 -20.18 2.13 8.51
CA VAL A 49 -19.06 2.61 9.31
C VAL A 49 -17.97 3.16 8.38
N SER A 50 -17.59 4.41 8.63
CA SER A 50 -16.61 5.14 7.82
C SER A 50 -15.61 5.88 8.70
N PHE A 51 -14.45 6.21 8.13
CA PHE A 51 -13.47 7.12 8.71
C PHE A 51 -13.42 8.41 7.90
N ILE A 52 -13.54 9.56 8.54
CA ILE A 52 -13.43 10.86 7.89
C ILE A 52 -12.04 11.39 8.18
N ASP A 53 -11.20 11.47 7.15
CA ASP A 53 -9.83 11.95 7.30
C ASP A 53 -9.80 13.42 7.73
N GLN A 54 -9.01 13.74 8.76
CA GLN A 54 -8.98 15.10 9.32
C GLN A 54 -8.38 16.13 8.35
N THR A 55 -7.48 15.72 7.46
CA THR A 55 -6.72 16.62 6.59
C THR A 55 -7.44 16.84 5.27
N THR A 56 -7.91 15.77 4.65
CA THR A 56 -8.53 15.79 3.32
C THR A 56 -10.05 15.89 3.38
N SER A 57 -10.66 15.63 4.54
CA SER A 57 -12.11 15.45 4.71
C SER A 57 -12.70 14.31 3.87
N ALA A 58 -11.85 13.43 3.32
CA ALA A 58 -12.30 12.27 2.56
C ALA A 58 -13.05 11.30 3.48
N VAL A 59 -14.17 10.78 2.99
CA VAL A 59 -14.90 9.69 3.65
C VAL A 59 -14.34 8.38 3.14
N VAL A 60 -13.71 7.64 4.03
CA VAL A 60 -13.13 6.32 3.78
C VAL A 60 -14.12 5.26 4.28
N PRO A 61 -14.80 4.52 3.39
CA PRO A 61 -15.67 3.42 3.81
C PRO A 61 -14.84 2.33 4.46
N LEU A 62 -15.28 1.84 5.63
CA LEU A 62 -14.58 0.76 6.33
C LEU A 62 -15.36 -0.55 6.21
N THR A 63 -16.64 -0.53 6.56
CA THR A 63 -17.49 -1.72 6.57
C THR A 63 -18.96 -1.35 6.76
N SER A 64 -19.84 -2.30 6.48
CA SER A 64 -21.25 -2.23 6.83
C SER A 64 -21.67 -3.53 7.51
N LEU A 65 -22.65 -3.43 8.42
CA LEU A 65 -23.09 -4.55 9.23
C LEU A 65 -24.56 -4.43 9.62
N THR A 66 -25.19 -5.57 9.90
CA THR A 66 -26.54 -5.59 10.45
C THR A 66 -26.53 -5.19 11.94
N PRO A 67 -27.37 -4.23 12.35
CA PRO A 67 -27.55 -3.86 13.76
C PRO A 67 -27.99 -5.04 14.62
N ALA A 68 -27.65 -5.05 15.90
CA ALA A 68 -28.25 -5.95 16.88
C ALA A 68 -29.64 -5.45 17.31
N ALA A 69 -30.36 -6.22 18.13
CA ALA A 69 -31.61 -5.75 18.73
C ALA A 69 -31.39 -4.46 19.54
N SER A 70 -32.33 -3.51 19.46
CA SER A 70 -32.26 -2.22 20.15
C SER A 70 -31.86 -2.36 21.62
N GLY A 71 -30.86 -1.58 22.04
CA GLY A 71 -30.28 -1.59 23.39
C GLY A 71 -29.21 -2.66 23.64
N ALA A 72 -29.03 -3.65 22.76
CA ALA A 72 -27.98 -4.66 22.91
C ALA A 72 -26.59 -4.06 22.68
N ALA A 73 -25.59 -4.51 23.45
CA ALA A 73 -24.20 -4.15 23.22
C ALA A 73 -23.70 -4.79 21.91
N GLN A 74 -23.03 -3.99 21.08
CA GLN A 74 -22.47 -4.40 19.80
C GLN A 74 -21.07 -3.81 19.61
N SER A 75 -20.22 -4.52 18.86
CA SER A 75 -18.87 -4.05 18.55
C SER A 75 -18.42 -4.53 17.17
N ILE A 76 -17.44 -3.82 16.61
CA ILE A 76 -16.76 -4.23 15.38
C ILE A 76 -15.28 -3.86 15.42
N ASN A 77 -14.46 -4.70 14.81
CA ASN A 77 -13.07 -4.39 14.54
C ASN A 77 -12.95 -3.83 13.12
N VAL A 78 -12.37 -2.65 13.00
CA VAL A 78 -12.07 -2.01 11.71
C VAL A 78 -10.58 -1.76 11.61
N ASN A 79 -10.07 -1.72 10.38
CA ASN A 79 -8.71 -1.33 10.08
C ASN A 79 -8.74 -0.07 9.22
N VAL A 80 -8.19 1.04 9.72
CA VAL A 80 -8.10 2.29 8.96
C VAL A 80 -7.02 2.13 7.89
N PRO A 81 -7.26 2.47 6.61
CA PRO A 81 -6.25 2.37 5.56
C PRO A 81 -4.98 3.18 5.88
N TYR A 82 -3.88 2.87 5.20
CA TYR A 82 -2.66 3.67 5.31
C TYR A 82 -2.92 5.14 4.92
N ARG A 83 -1.97 6.02 5.25
CA ARG A 83 -1.97 7.46 5.00
C ARG A 83 -2.96 8.30 5.82
N HIS A 84 -3.79 7.68 6.66
CA HIS A 84 -4.73 8.36 7.54
C HIS A 84 -4.26 8.39 9.00
N THR A 85 -3.60 9.47 9.42
CA THR A 85 -3.02 9.59 10.77
C THR A 85 -3.98 10.16 11.81
N ALA A 86 -5.05 10.84 11.39
CA ALA A 86 -6.05 11.37 12.29
C ALA A 86 -7.37 11.63 11.57
N GLY A 87 -8.49 11.55 12.29
CA GLY A 87 -9.82 11.66 11.70
C GLY A 87 -10.93 11.33 12.68
N THR A 88 -12.10 11.06 12.14
CA THR A 88 -13.32 10.78 12.92
C THR A 88 -13.97 9.52 12.40
N PHE A 89 -14.16 8.51 13.26
CA PHE A 89 -15.05 7.40 12.96
C PHE A 89 -16.49 7.90 12.97
N ARG A 90 -17.26 7.51 11.95
CA ARG A 90 -18.68 7.81 11.82
C ARG A 90 -19.45 6.52 11.60
N LEU A 91 -20.45 6.30 12.44
CA LEU A 91 -21.45 5.25 12.28
C LEU A 91 -22.76 5.90 11.86
N ARG A 92 -23.30 5.46 10.72
CA ARG A 92 -24.61 5.87 10.22
C ARG A 92 -25.59 4.71 10.31
N GLU A 93 -26.78 5.01 10.77
CA GLU A 93 -27.89 4.09 11.00
C GLU A 93 -28.90 4.22 9.85
N PHE A 94 -29.41 3.11 9.32
CA PHE A 94 -30.50 3.11 8.35
C PHE A 94 -31.59 2.10 8.74
N ASP A 95 -32.86 2.48 8.55
CA ASP A 95 -34.01 1.58 8.70
C ASP A 95 -34.25 0.72 7.45
N ASN A 96 -35.33 -0.06 7.46
CA ASN A 96 -35.72 -0.95 6.36
C ASN A 96 -36.18 -0.24 5.08
N VAL A 97 -36.55 1.04 5.16
CA VAL A 97 -37.00 1.87 4.03
C VAL A 97 -35.94 2.86 3.52
N GLY A 98 -34.82 2.97 4.25
CA GLY A 98 -33.66 3.79 3.93
C GLY A 98 -33.61 5.16 4.61
N ASN A 99 -34.42 5.47 5.63
CA ASN A 99 -34.23 6.71 6.38
C ASN A 99 -32.93 6.62 7.19
N GLU A 100 -32.15 7.70 7.19
CA GLU A 100 -30.88 7.79 7.92
C GLU A 100 -31.10 8.41 9.30
N GLY A 101 -30.60 7.75 10.35
CA GLY A 101 -30.58 8.27 11.72
C GLY A 101 -29.53 9.38 11.93
N THR A 102 -29.49 9.97 13.13
CA THR A 102 -28.41 10.92 13.48
C THR A 102 -27.10 10.17 13.70
N PRO A 103 -26.02 10.43 12.92
CA PRO A 103 -24.78 9.66 13.01
C PRO A 103 -24.06 9.82 14.35
N ALA A 104 -23.52 8.72 14.88
CA ALA A 104 -22.58 8.76 15.98
C ALA A 104 -21.15 8.95 15.48
N THR A 105 -20.35 9.74 16.21
CA THR A 105 -18.97 10.04 15.82
C THR A 105 -18.00 9.98 17.00
N ILE A 106 -16.76 9.59 16.72
CA ILE A 106 -15.66 9.66 17.69
C ILE A 106 -14.34 9.97 16.99
N ALA A 107 -13.60 10.95 17.51
CA ALA A 107 -12.29 11.32 16.99
C ALA A 107 -11.25 10.26 17.33
N ALA A 108 -10.31 10.05 16.41
CA ALA A 108 -9.20 9.12 16.58
C ALA A 108 -7.91 9.71 16.00
N SER A 109 -6.79 9.33 16.61
CA SER A 109 -5.45 9.57 16.08
C SER A 109 -4.71 8.25 16.00
N ILE A 110 -3.93 8.06 14.94
CA ILE A 110 -3.13 6.87 14.69
C ILE A 110 -1.69 7.33 14.50
N PRO A 111 -0.73 6.83 15.31
CA PRO A 111 0.66 7.24 15.18
C PRO A 111 1.19 6.99 13.75
N PRO A 112 1.96 7.93 13.17
CA PRO A 112 2.43 7.84 11.78
C PRO A 112 3.20 6.56 11.44
N ASN A 113 3.91 5.96 12.39
CA ASN A 113 4.61 4.69 12.16
C ASN A 113 3.65 3.51 11.85
N PHE A 114 2.38 3.59 12.25
CA PHE A 114 1.36 2.62 11.90
C PHE A 114 0.52 3.05 10.69
N ALA A 115 0.14 4.33 10.64
CA ALA A 115 -0.74 4.88 9.61
C ALA A 115 -0.01 5.27 8.32
N ASP A 116 1.16 5.88 8.40
CA ASP A 116 1.92 6.42 7.27
C ASP A 116 3.38 5.92 7.34
N PRO A 117 3.62 4.61 7.16
CA PRO A 117 4.88 3.97 7.54
C PRO A 117 6.09 4.36 6.69
N TYR A 118 5.95 5.11 5.60
CA TYR A 118 7.08 5.54 4.75
C TYR A 118 7.13 7.06 4.57
N THR A 119 8.34 7.58 4.39
CA THR A 119 8.58 8.87 3.73
C THR A 119 9.05 8.63 2.30
N THR A 120 8.77 9.61 1.44
CA THR A 120 9.24 9.60 0.06
C THR A 120 10.28 10.70 -0.16
N ALA A 121 11.25 10.43 -1.02
CA ALA A 121 12.21 11.43 -1.48
C ALA A 121 12.59 11.17 -2.95
N VAL A 122 13.01 12.25 -3.62
CA VAL A 122 13.58 12.22 -4.95
C VAL A 122 15.01 12.72 -4.85
N ASN A 123 15.97 11.82 -5.03
CA ASN A 123 17.40 12.13 -4.91
C ASN A 123 18.01 12.40 -6.27
N SER A 124 19.16 13.09 -6.30
CA SER A 124 19.92 13.30 -7.53
C SER A 124 20.16 11.97 -8.28
N PRO A 125 20.23 11.99 -9.63
CA PRO A 125 20.52 10.81 -10.42
C PRO A 125 21.77 10.09 -9.93
N ALA A 126 21.73 8.76 -9.94
CA ALA A 126 22.82 7.89 -9.53
C ALA A 126 23.06 6.81 -10.58
N SER A 127 24.31 6.41 -10.76
CA SER A 127 24.67 5.33 -11.69
C SER A 127 24.05 4.00 -11.26
N LEU A 128 23.66 3.19 -12.25
CA LEU A 128 23.24 1.81 -12.00
C LEU A 128 24.42 0.97 -11.53
N SER A 129 24.11 -0.08 -10.76
CA SER A 129 25.06 -1.15 -10.46
C SER A 129 25.59 -1.81 -11.73
N THR A 130 26.74 -2.48 -11.63
CA THR A 130 27.34 -3.28 -12.72
C THR A 130 27.50 -4.74 -12.29
N GLY A 131 27.72 -5.65 -13.25
CA GLY A 131 27.80 -7.09 -12.97
C GLY A 131 26.45 -7.67 -12.51
N GLY A 132 26.49 -8.65 -11.62
CA GLY A 132 25.31 -9.38 -11.14
C GLY A 132 25.12 -10.73 -11.84
N THR A 133 24.18 -11.52 -11.31
CA THR A 133 23.76 -12.80 -11.91
C THR A 133 22.40 -12.60 -12.57
N GLY A 134 22.30 -12.93 -13.86
CA GLY A 134 21.02 -12.92 -14.58
C GLY A 134 20.08 -13.98 -14.03
N LEU A 135 18.79 -13.65 -13.95
CA LEU A 135 17.74 -14.54 -13.46
C LEU A 135 17.17 -15.45 -14.55
N GLY A 136 17.56 -15.26 -15.81
CA GLY A 136 16.97 -15.96 -16.94
C GLY A 136 15.53 -15.54 -17.21
N LEU A 137 15.13 -14.34 -16.76
CA LEU A 137 13.84 -13.73 -17.07
C LEU A 137 13.88 -13.11 -18.48
N THR A 138 14.13 -13.94 -19.48
CA THR A 138 14.32 -13.51 -20.87
C THR A 138 13.03 -13.58 -21.68
N PHE A 139 11.93 -13.10 -21.10
CA PHE A 139 10.58 -13.29 -21.61
C PHE A 139 9.79 -11.99 -21.58
N ASP A 140 8.61 -12.07 -22.15
CA ASP A 140 7.55 -11.07 -22.10
C ASP A 140 6.44 -11.62 -21.17
N ASP A 141 5.86 -10.76 -20.34
CA ASP A 141 4.80 -11.09 -19.37
C ASP A 141 5.05 -12.35 -18.52
N ARG A 142 6.16 -12.39 -17.76
CA ARG A 142 6.49 -13.50 -16.85
C ARG A 142 6.83 -13.06 -15.44
N TYR A 143 6.55 -13.97 -14.51
CA TYR A 143 7.01 -13.90 -13.13
C TYR A 143 8.11 -14.91 -12.83
N LEU A 144 9.06 -14.51 -12.00
CA LEU A 144 9.85 -15.43 -11.18
C LEU A 144 9.30 -15.39 -9.75
N GLU A 145 8.59 -16.44 -9.37
CA GLU A 145 7.94 -16.53 -8.05
C GLU A 145 8.89 -17.06 -6.97
N ASN A 146 8.67 -16.62 -5.72
CA ASN A 146 9.33 -17.13 -4.52
C ASN A 146 10.86 -16.99 -4.52
N PHE A 147 11.40 -15.95 -5.16
CA PHE A 147 12.83 -15.65 -5.10
C PHE A 147 13.25 -15.37 -3.65
N GLN A 148 14.24 -16.10 -3.15
CA GLN A 148 14.70 -16.00 -1.76
C GLN A 148 15.53 -14.73 -1.53
N LEU A 149 15.08 -13.88 -0.62
CA LEU A 149 15.81 -12.69 -0.20
C LEU A 149 16.97 -13.07 0.74
N PRO A 150 18.09 -12.34 0.73
CA PRO A 150 19.23 -12.62 1.59
C PRO A 150 19.02 -12.20 3.05
N PHE A 151 17.90 -11.53 3.35
CA PHE A 151 17.46 -11.12 4.67
C PHE A 151 15.93 -11.06 4.69
N ALA A 152 15.33 -11.06 5.89
CA ALA A 152 13.93 -10.74 6.06
C ALA A 152 13.72 -9.24 5.79
N PHE A 153 13.06 -8.90 4.70
CA PHE A 153 12.82 -7.53 4.29
C PHE A 153 11.58 -6.96 5.00
N PRO A 154 11.71 -5.89 5.80
CA PRO A 154 10.57 -5.23 6.41
C PRO A 154 9.81 -4.39 5.38
N TYR A 155 8.52 -4.67 5.22
CA TYR A 155 7.65 -4.00 4.26
C TYR A 155 6.23 -3.85 4.82
N PHE A 156 5.77 -2.61 5.02
CA PHE A 156 4.43 -2.29 5.56
C PHE A 156 4.09 -3.07 6.85
N GLY A 157 5.04 -3.09 7.80
CA GLY A 157 4.87 -3.73 9.11
C GLY A 157 4.96 -5.26 9.11
N GLN A 158 5.28 -5.87 7.97
CA GLN A 158 5.46 -7.32 7.83
C GLN A 158 6.88 -7.64 7.38
N LEU A 159 7.38 -8.83 7.72
CA LEU A 159 8.69 -9.33 7.28
C LEU A 159 8.50 -10.34 6.14
N TYR A 160 9.23 -10.14 5.05
CA TYR A 160 9.21 -11.04 3.88
C TYR A 160 10.57 -11.69 3.65
N SER A 161 10.59 -13.00 3.51
CA SER A 161 11.79 -13.77 3.11
C SER A 161 11.85 -14.02 1.61
N THR A 162 10.77 -13.75 0.88
CA THR A 162 10.65 -13.98 -0.56
C THR A 162 10.02 -12.80 -1.27
N VAL A 163 10.32 -12.70 -2.55
CA VAL A 163 9.70 -11.73 -3.47
C VAL A 163 9.38 -12.42 -4.79
N THR A 164 8.32 -11.99 -5.46
CA THR A 164 8.04 -12.36 -6.84
C THR A 164 8.46 -11.23 -7.76
N ILE A 165 9.23 -11.53 -8.81
CA ILE A 165 9.80 -10.54 -9.74
C ILE A 165 9.06 -10.60 -11.07
N SER A 166 8.62 -9.45 -11.57
CA SER A 166 7.97 -9.32 -12.89
C SER A 166 8.95 -8.87 -13.97
N THR A 167 8.76 -9.37 -15.19
CA THR A 167 9.40 -8.80 -16.40
C THR A 167 9.05 -7.32 -16.58
N ASN A 168 7.86 -6.89 -16.13
CA ASN A 168 7.28 -5.55 -16.28
C ASN A 168 7.73 -4.54 -15.20
N GLY A 169 8.80 -4.86 -14.47
CA GLY A 169 9.45 -3.90 -13.58
C GLY A 169 8.90 -3.82 -12.15
N ASN A 170 8.17 -4.85 -11.75
CA ASN A 170 7.52 -4.95 -10.45
C ASN A 170 8.17 -5.98 -9.53
N LEU A 171 8.06 -5.74 -8.23
CA LEU A 171 8.34 -6.70 -7.16
C LEU A 171 7.10 -6.89 -6.31
N TYR A 172 6.60 -8.11 -6.17
CA TYR A 172 5.42 -8.45 -5.39
C TYR A 172 5.76 -9.19 -4.10
N PHE A 173 5.09 -8.79 -3.02
CA PHE A 173 5.08 -9.41 -1.69
C PHE A 173 3.72 -10.03 -1.36
N SER A 174 2.71 -9.82 -2.21
CA SER A 174 1.47 -10.61 -2.28
C SER A 174 1.50 -11.54 -3.49
N ALA A 175 0.48 -12.39 -3.63
CA ALA A 175 0.25 -13.09 -4.89
C ALA A 175 0.02 -12.04 -6.01
N PRO A 176 0.78 -12.09 -7.12
CA PRO A 176 0.56 -11.18 -8.25
C PRO A 176 -0.67 -11.61 -9.06
N PRO A 177 -1.29 -10.67 -9.81
CA PRO A 177 -2.37 -11.00 -10.75
C PRO A 177 -1.84 -11.89 -11.88
N LYS A 178 -2.63 -12.88 -12.31
CA LYS A 178 -2.25 -13.81 -13.38
C LYS A 178 -3.40 -13.97 -14.37
N ARG A 179 -3.04 -14.11 -15.64
CA ARG A 179 -3.98 -14.48 -16.70
C ARG A 179 -4.33 -15.96 -16.57
N ASN A 180 -5.39 -16.39 -17.27
CA ASN A 180 -5.81 -17.79 -17.26
C ASN A 180 -4.74 -18.78 -17.74
N ASN A 181 -3.79 -18.33 -18.57
CA ASN A 181 -2.67 -19.13 -19.05
C ASN A 181 -1.46 -19.15 -18.09
N GLY A 182 -1.54 -18.45 -16.95
CA GLY A 182 -0.48 -18.34 -15.94
C GLY A 182 0.55 -17.25 -16.23
N ASP A 183 0.39 -16.48 -17.31
CA ASP A 183 1.25 -15.34 -17.63
C ASP A 183 0.98 -14.18 -16.65
N ALA A 184 1.94 -13.25 -16.57
CA ALA A 184 1.78 -12.05 -15.80
C ALA A 184 0.57 -11.25 -16.29
N ASP A 185 -0.28 -10.76 -15.37
CA ASP A 185 -1.40 -9.87 -15.69
C ASP A 185 -1.21 -8.52 -15.01
N ASP A 186 -0.04 -7.95 -15.23
CA ASP A 186 0.37 -6.68 -14.65
C ASP A 186 0.70 -5.66 -15.74
N VAL A 187 -0.05 -5.60 -16.83
CA VAL A 187 0.05 -4.51 -17.82
C VAL A 187 -1.34 -4.17 -18.36
N PRO A 188 -1.65 -2.89 -18.66
CA PRO A 188 -0.82 -1.70 -18.42
C PRO A 188 -0.69 -1.39 -16.91
N GLY A 189 0.37 -0.67 -16.54
CA GLY A 189 0.54 -0.22 -15.16
C GLY A 189 -0.43 0.91 -14.80
N SER A 190 -0.97 0.89 -13.58
CA SER A 190 -1.80 1.97 -13.05
C SER A 190 -1.60 2.20 -11.55
N VAL A 191 -1.81 3.43 -11.08
CA VAL A 191 -1.78 3.75 -9.64
C VAL A 191 -2.92 3.03 -8.91
N SER A 192 -4.06 2.84 -9.58
CA SER A 192 -5.19 2.08 -9.04
C SER A 192 -4.81 0.62 -8.76
N ASP A 193 -4.17 -0.05 -9.73
CA ASP A 193 -3.81 -1.47 -9.58
C ASP A 193 -2.60 -1.65 -8.65
N LEU A 194 -1.71 -0.65 -8.57
CA LEU A 194 -0.68 -0.58 -7.55
C LEU A 194 -1.30 -0.66 -6.14
N ALA A 195 -2.41 0.05 -5.89
CA ALA A 195 -3.11 0.03 -4.60
C ALA A 195 -3.66 -1.37 -4.23
N GLN A 196 -3.91 -2.24 -5.20
CA GLN A 196 -4.51 -3.56 -4.96
C GLN A 196 -3.52 -4.64 -4.51
N SER A 197 -2.22 -4.39 -4.64
CA SER A 197 -1.17 -5.38 -4.35
C SER A 197 -0.15 -4.88 -3.35
N ARG A 198 0.43 -5.80 -2.56
CA ARG A 198 1.63 -5.50 -1.79
C ARG A 198 2.80 -5.57 -2.74
N MET A 199 3.16 -4.44 -3.35
CA MET A 199 4.13 -4.42 -4.43
C MET A 199 4.94 -3.12 -4.51
N ILE A 200 6.12 -3.23 -5.11
CA ILE A 200 6.96 -2.12 -5.52
C ILE A 200 6.88 -2.04 -7.05
N ALA A 201 6.41 -0.90 -7.54
CA ALA A 201 6.50 -0.50 -8.94
C ALA A 201 7.78 0.33 -9.12
N GLY A 202 8.83 -0.28 -9.66
CA GLY A 202 10.11 0.41 -9.87
C GLY A 202 10.06 1.35 -11.07
N MET A 203 9.55 0.83 -12.18
CA MET A 203 9.27 1.57 -13.41
C MET A 203 8.22 0.78 -14.17
N TRP A 204 7.06 0.62 -13.55
CA TRP A 204 6.05 -0.32 -14.00
C TRP A 204 5.47 0.13 -15.34
N ASP A 205 5.70 -0.67 -16.37
CA ASP A 205 5.18 -0.50 -17.72
C ASP A 205 5.26 -1.85 -18.45
N ASP A 206 4.85 -1.89 -19.72
CA ASP A 206 4.95 -3.05 -20.59
C ASP A 206 6.37 -3.21 -21.14
N LEU A 207 7.12 -4.20 -20.61
CA LEU A 207 8.54 -4.41 -20.89
C LEU A 207 8.78 -5.79 -21.51
N ASP A 208 9.65 -5.82 -22.53
CA ASP A 208 10.05 -7.05 -23.19
C ASP A 208 11.51 -7.39 -22.87
N LEU A 209 11.72 -8.51 -22.17
CA LEU A 209 13.05 -8.99 -21.80
C LEU A 209 13.54 -10.12 -22.72
N ARG A 210 12.90 -10.38 -23.87
CA ARG A 210 13.36 -11.40 -24.82
C ARG A 210 14.74 -11.04 -25.39
N THR A 211 15.67 -11.99 -25.32
CA THR A 211 17.03 -11.81 -25.84
C THR A 211 17.09 -11.64 -27.36
N SER A 212 16.03 -12.04 -28.08
CA SER A 212 15.85 -11.75 -29.50
C SER A 212 15.61 -10.28 -29.82
N ARG A 213 15.18 -9.47 -28.83
CA ARG A 213 14.96 -8.02 -28.94
C ARG A 213 16.14 -7.22 -28.42
N ARG A 214 16.84 -7.76 -27.41
CA ARG A 214 18.07 -7.17 -26.85
C ARG A 214 18.95 -8.26 -26.25
N ALA A 215 20.18 -8.41 -26.74
CA ALA A 215 21.05 -9.55 -26.44
C ALA A 215 21.39 -9.74 -24.95
N ASP A 216 21.46 -8.66 -24.18
CA ASP A 216 21.77 -8.64 -22.74
C ASP A 216 20.51 -8.48 -21.86
N ALA A 217 19.31 -8.69 -22.42
CA ALA A 217 18.06 -8.54 -21.68
C ALA A 217 17.90 -9.63 -20.61
N ASP A 218 17.63 -9.19 -19.38
CA ASP A 218 17.34 -10.02 -18.21
C ASP A 218 16.98 -9.09 -17.03
N VAL A 219 16.62 -9.69 -15.90
CA VAL A 219 16.75 -9.08 -14.58
C VAL A 219 18.01 -9.62 -13.91
N TYR A 220 18.95 -8.74 -13.57
CA TYR A 220 20.18 -9.09 -12.88
C TYR A 220 20.05 -8.86 -11.37
N VAL A 221 20.52 -9.82 -10.58
CA VAL A 221 20.65 -9.66 -9.13
C VAL A 221 22.06 -9.27 -8.77
N VAL A 222 22.20 -8.16 -8.04
CA VAL A 222 23.47 -7.70 -7.46
C VAL A 222 23.33 -7.69 -5.94
N ARG A 223 24.37 -8.16 -5.23
CA ARG A 223 24.45 -8.13 -3.76
C ARG A 223 25.70 -7.36 -3.36
N PRO A 224 25.62 -6.03 -3.22
CA PRO A 224 26.79 -5.21 -2.88
C PRO A 224 27.41 -5.59 -1.53
N ASP A 225 26.58 -6.02 -0.57
CA ASP A 225 26.95 -6.46 0.77
C ASP A 225 25.80 -7.27 1.40
N SER A 226 25.87 -7.59 2.70
CA SER A 226 24.87 -8.37 3.42
C SER A 226 23.58 -7.61 3.75
N THR A 227 23.55 -6.29 3.56
CA THR A 227 22.39 -5.46 3.91
C THR A 227 21.62 -5.01 2.68
N ARG A 228 22.11 -5.30 1.47
CA ARG A 228 21.52 -4.82 0.21
C ARG A 228 21.37 -5.91 -0.83
N ILE A 229 20.24 -5.87 -1.54
CA ILE A 229 20.02 -6.60 -2.78
C ILE A 229 19.45 -5.65 -3.83
N ILE A 230 19.90 -5.80 -5.07
CA ILE A 230 19.47 -4.98 -6.20
C ILE A 230 18.93 -5.90 -7.28
N PHE A 231 17.75 -5.59 -7.81
CA PHE A 231 17.19 -6.16 -9.03
C PHE A 231 17.34 -5.12 -10.14
N ARG A 232 18.13 -5.41 -11.18
CA ARG A 232 18.40 -4.49 -12.30
C ARG A 232 17.79 -5.04 -13.58
N TRP A 233 16.83 -4.31 -14.15
CA TRP A 233 16.18 -4.67 -15.41
C TRP A 233 16.98 -4.14 -16.59
N GLN A 234 17.19 -5.01 -17.56
CA GLN A 234 17.70 -4.69 -18.89
C GLN A 234 16.75 -5.30 -19.91
N GLY A 235 16.19 -4.47 -20.79
CA GLY A 235 15.23 -4.94 -21.79
C GLY A 235 14.95 -3.88 -22.84
N VAL A 236 13.78 -3.97 -23.45
CA VAL A 236 13.22 -2.93 -24.30
C VAL A 236 11.77 -2.64 -23.89
N GLN A 237 11.30 -1.43 -24.19
CA GLN A 237 9.87 -1.11 -24.14
C GLN A 237 9.10 -2.05 -25.08
N PHE A 238 7.96 -2.60 -24.64
CA PHE A 238 7.06 -3.34 -25.51
C PHE A 238 6.41 -2.40 -26.56
N GLY A 239 6.22 -2.88 -27.79
CA GLY A 239 5.76 -2.08 -28.92
C GLY A 239 5.88 -2.78 -30.28
N ASP A 240 5.36 -2.13 -31.34
CA ASP A 240 5.16 -2.68 -32.69
C ASP A 240 6.43 -2.77 -33.58
N GLY A 241 7.54 -2.15 -33.15
CA GLY A 241 8.82 -2.13 -33.88
C GLY A 241 9.81 -3.23 -33.47
N VAL A 242 10.77 -3.57 -34.35
CA VAL A 242 11.71 -4.70 -34.12
C VAL A 242 12.68 -4.47 -32.94
N ASN A 243 12.91 -3.25 -32.46
CA ASN A 243 13.70 -2.99 -31.24
C ASN A 243 13.05 -1.83 -30.47
N GLY A 244 12.36 -2.10 -29.37
CA GLY A 244 11.83 -1.05 -28.49
C GLY A 244 12.93 -0.18 -27.88
N ALA A 245 12.56 0.93 -27.25
CA ALA A 245 13.53 1.78 -26.56
C ALA A 245 14.27 0.99 -25.46
N PRO A 246 15.61 1.07 -25.32
CA PRO A 246 16.33 0.35 -24.28
C PRO A 246 15.85 0.69 -22.88
N ILE A 247 15.66 -0.33 -22.05
CA ILE A 247 15.24 -0.23 -20.65
C ILE A 247 16.44 -0.53 -19.76
N ASN A 248 16.76 0.39 -18.84
CA ASN A 248 17.83 0.24 -17.86
C ASN A 248 17.44 0.97 -16.56
N PHE A 249 17.01 0.21 -15.56
CA PHE A 249 16.75 0.73 -14.22
C PHE A 249 17.00 -0.37 -13.18
N GLU A 250 17.05 0.00 -11.91
CA GLU A 250 17.19 -0.98 -10.83
C GLU A 250 16.39 -0.59 -9.60
N VAL A 251 15.97 -1.59 -8.84
CA VAL A 251 15.36 -1.46 -7.51
C VAL A 251 16.29 -2.08 -6.48
N GLU A 252 16.77 -1.27 -5.55
CA GLU A 252 17.56 -1.68 -4.40
C GLU A 252 16.66 -1.82 -3.16
N LEU A 253 16.73 -2.98 -2.51
CA LEU A 253 16.14 -3.23 -1.20
C LEU A 253 17.26 -3.26 -0.16
N ARG A 254 17.09 -2.49 0.92
CA ARG A 254 17.94 -2.54 2.11
C ARG A 254 17.26 -3.33 3.23
N ASN A 255 18.03 -3.97 4.10
CA ASN A 255 17.51 -4.74 5.23
C ASN A 255 16.81 -3.89 6.30
N ASP A 256 17.00 -2.56 6.27
CA ASP A 256 16.27 -1.59 7.09
C ASP A 256 14.89 -1.23 6.50
N GLY A 257 14.53 -1.76 5.33
CA GLY A 257 13.27 -1.49 4.63
C GLY A 257 13.33 -0.34 3.63
N THR A 258 14.46 0.35 3.52
CA THR A 258 14.64 1.40 2.51
C THR A 258 14.63 0.81 1.11
N ILE A 259 13.83 1.42 0.25
CA ILE A 259 13.70 1.06 -1.17
C ILE A 259 14.25 2.22 -1.99
N THR A 260 15.08 1.93 -2.99
CA THR A 260 15.60 2.93 -3.91
C THR A 260 15.51 2.46 -5.35
N THR A 261 14.82 3.20 -6.21
CA THR A 261 14.85 2.98 -7.65
C THR A 261 15.80 3.97 -8.31
N ARG A 262 16.70 3.47 -9.18
CA ARG A 262 17.62 4.29 -9.98
C ARG A 262 17.40 4.04 -11.46
N TYR A 263 17.62 5.06 -12.29
CA TYR A 263 17.38 5.02 -13.73
C TYR A 263 18.66 5.35 -14.50
N GLY A 264 19.01 4.51 -15.47
CA GLY A 264 20.13 4.74 -16.37
C GLY A 264 19.72 5.38 -17.69
N SER A 265 20.58 5.25 -18.70
CA SER A 265 20.29 5.66 -20.07
C SER A 265 19.15 4.84 -20.68
N GLY A 266 18.38 5.42 -21.60
CA GLY A 266 17.20 4.78 -22.18
C GLY A 266 15.92 5.18 -21.44
N ASN A 267 15.00 4.24 -21.23
CA ASN A 267 13.74 4.46 -20.53
C ASN A 267 12.87 5.56 -21.16
N THR A 268 12.66 5.50 -22.47
CA THR A 268 11.85 6.47 -23.22
C THR A 268 10.58 5.82 -23.74
N ASN A 269 9.57 6.64 -24.06
CA ASN A 269 8.27 6.19 -24.60
C ASN A 269 7.52 5.26 -23.63
N LEU A 270 7.51 5.62 -22.34
CA LEU A 270 6.90 4.84 -21.29
C LEU A 270 5.66 5.53 -20.71
N ASN A 271 4.73 4.76 -20.18
CA ASN A 271 3.69 5.18 -19.24
C ASN A 271 4.02 4.64 -17.83
N PRO A 272 5.16 5.05 -17.21
CA PRO A 272 5.67 4.37 -16.04
C PRO A 272 4.83 4.68 -14.80
N VAL A 273 4.61 3.68 -13.95
CA VAL A 273 4.20 3.87 -12.55
C VAL A 273 5.39 3.63 -11.62
N VAL A 274 5.66 4.57 -10.72
CA VAL A 274 6.77 4.51 -9.76
C VAL A 274 6.20 4.72 -8.36
N GLY A 275 6.17 3.64 -7.56
CA GLY A 275 5.48 3.66 -6.28
C GLY A 275 5.62 2.38 -5.46
N ILE A 276 5.07 2.41 -4.24
CA ILE A 276 4.97 1.25 -3.34
C ILE A 276 3.57 1.19 -2.72
N SER A 277 3.09 -0.01 -2.42
CA SER A 277 1.75 -0.22 -1.86
C SER A 277 1.73 -1.33 -0.81
N GLY A 278 0.88 -1.13 0.21
CA GLY A 278 0.57 -2.11 1.24
C GLY A 278 -0.56 -3.07 0.86
N GLY A 279 -1.05 -3.02 -0.39
CA GLY A 279 -2.24 -3.73 -0.84
C GLY A 279 -3.53 -3.15 -0.24
N GLU A 280 -3.54 -1.83 -0.07
CA GLU A 280 -4.65 -1.04 0.45
C GLU A 280 -4.72 0.28 -0.34
N PRO A 281 -5.84 1.03 -0.28
CA PRO A 281 -5.95 2.35 -0.89
C PRO A 281 -4.82 3.31 -0.50
N ASP A 282 -4.64 4.36 -1.31
CA ASP A 282 -3.67 5.44 -1.10
C ASP A 282 -2.20 4.99 -1.09
N PRO A 283 -1.70 4.39 -2.19
CA PRO A 283 -0.31 3.97 -2.31
C PRO A 283 0.65 5.17 -2.27
N TYR A 284 1.94 4.91 -2.01
CA TYR A 284 2.97 5.93 -2.17
C TYR A 284 3.41 6.00 -3.63
N VAL A 285 3.27 7.16 -4.26
CA VAL A 285 3.63 7.38 -5.66
C VAL A 285 4.62 8.54 -5.76
N ILE A 286 5.58 8.46 -6.68
CA ILE A 286 6.43 9.58 -7.06
C ILE A 286 5.87 10.20 -8.34
N ASP A 287 5.01 11.22 -8.19
CA ASP A 287 4.30 11.86 -9.31
C ASP A 287 5.27 12.39 -10.39
N SER A 288 6.43 12.91 -9.99
CA SER A 288 7.43 13.41 -10.93
C SER A 288 8.03 12.32 -11.82
N LEU A 289 7.92 11.05 -11.45
CA LEU A 289 8.42 9.89 -12.19
C LEU A 289 7.30 9.01 -12.76
N THR A 290 6.05 9.23 -12.35
CA THR A 290 4.88 8.51 -12.82
C THR A 290 4.20 9.24 -14.00
N SER A 291 3.59 8.50 -14.92
CA SER A 291 2.68 9.01 -15.95
C SER A 291 1.88 7.87 -16.57
N GLU A 292 0.57 7.83 -16.35
CA GLU A 292 -0.29 6.75 -16.87
C GLU A 292 -0.89 7.06 -18.24
N LEU A 293 -0.98 8.34 -18.61
CA LEU A 293 -1.72 8.79 -19.80
C LEU A 293 -0.86 9.48 -20.87
N SER A 294 0.43 9.71 -20.59
CA SER A 294 1.33 10.37 -21.52
C SER A 294 2.71 9.73 -21.52
N LEU A 295 3.32 9.62 -22.70
CA LEU A 295 4.66 9.06 -22.83
C LEU A 295 5.67 9.92 -22.07
N LYS A 296 6.50 9.27 -21.26
CA LYS A 296 7.50 9.88 -20.39
C LYS A 296 8.85 9.25 -20.64
N SER A 297 9.89 10.06 -20.43
CA SER A 297 11.26 9.60 -20.37
C SER A 297 11.74 9.62 -18.93
N LEU A 298 12.34 8.51 -18.49
CA LEU A 298 13.10 8.38 -17.25
C LEU A 298 14.60 8.19 -17.53
N THR A 299 15.09 8.71 -18.67
CA THR A 299 16.53 8.70 -19.00
C THR A 299 17.33 9.44 -17.93
N ASN A 300 18.19 8.71 -17.19
CA ASN A 300 19.00 9.26 -16.09
C ASN A 300 18.18 10.11 -15.10
N ALA A 301 16.93 9.71 -14.86
CA ALA A 301 16.04 10.42 -13.97
C ALA A 301 16.56 10.41 -12.51
N PRO A 302 16.12 11.37 -11.69
CA PRO A 302 16.31 11.33 -10.25
C PRO A 302 15.87 9.99 -9.63
N SER A 303 16.53 9.57 -8.55
CA SER A 303 16.21 8.30 -7.88
C SER A 303 14.96 8.44 -7.02
N ALA A 304 14.05 7.47 -7.08
CA ALA A 304 12.92 7.36 -6.16
C ALA A 304 13.38 6.68 -4.86
N VAL A 305 13.05 7.23 -3.71
CA VAL A 305 13.37 6.64 -2.41
C VAL A 305 12.12 6.55 -1.55
N PHE A 306 11.91 5.37 -0.97
CA PHE A 306 10.91 5.13 0.06
C PHE A 306 11.64 4.62 1.29
N ALA A 307 11.65 5.41 2.36
CA ALA A 307 12.31 5.05 3.60
C ALA A 307 11.26 4.80 4.68
N PRO A 308 11.30 3.67 5.41
CA PRO A 308 10.43 3.48 6.54
C PRO A 308 10.57 4.66 7.52
N ARG A 309 9.46 5.18 8.02
CA ARG A 309 9.47 6.10 9.15
C ARG A 309 10.05 5.33 10.33
N SER A 310 11.21 5.77 10.80
CA SER A 310 11.88 5.19 11.95
C SER A 310 10.91 5.14 13.12
N SER A 311 10.71 3.95 13.68
CA SER A 311 10.13 3.80 15.01
C SER A 311 11.26 3.46 15.97
N VAL A 312 11.42 4.27 17.01
CA VAL A 312 12.16 3.84 18.19
C VAL A 312 11.20 2.97 18.98
N GLN A 313 11.25 1.66 18.74
CA GLN A 313 10.51 0.69 19.52
C GLN A 313 11.37 0.29 20.71
N PHE A 314 11.00 0.82 21.88
CA PHE A 314 11.50 0.31 23.15
C PHE A 314 10.91 -1.10 23.37
N THR A 315 11.74 -2.14 23.22
CA THR A 315 11.47 -3.56 23.46
C THR A 315 11.21 -3.97 24.92
N GLY A 316 11.29 -3.07 25.90
CA GLY A 316 11.15 -3.37 27.32
C GLY A 316 10.25 -2.38 28.04
N ALA A 317 9.56 -2.83 29.10
CA ALA A 317 8.79 -1.94 29.99
C ALA A 317 9.69 -1.10 30.91
N ASN A 318 10.96 -1.53 31.09
CA ASN A 318 11.93 -0.88 31.95
C ASN A 318 13.31 -0.88 31.27
N TYR A 319 14.00 0.25 31.30
CA TYR A 319 15.38 0.38 30.88
C TYR A 319 16.20 0.85 32.06
N SER A 320 17.11 0.00 32.53
CA SER A 320 18.03 0.38 33.60
C SER A 320 19.05 1.35 33.06
N VAL A 321 19.01 2.56 33.59
CA VAL A 321 20.05 3.57 33.40
C VAL A 321 21.04 3.45 34.55
N ASN A 322 22.33 3.35 34.24
CA ASN A 322 23.38 3.45 35.26
C ASN A 322 23.80 4.93 35.37
N GLU A 323 23.52 5.56 36.50
CA GLU A 323 23.63 7.02 36.71
C GLU A 323 25.07 7.52 36.97
N GLY A 324 26.10 6.71 36.70
CA GLY A 324 27.50 7.04 37.02
C GLY A 324 27.98 8.40 36.52
N ASP A 325 27.36 8.95 35.46
CA ASP A 325 27.71 10.24 34.85
C ASP A 325 26.56 11.28 34.84
N GLY A 326 25.42 11.00 35.50
CA GLY A 326 24.36 11.99 35.72
C GLY A 326 23.56 12.46 34.49
N HIS A 327 23.65 11.77 33.35
CA HIS A 327 22.82 12.04 32.18
C HIS A 327 22.58 10.79 31.33
N VAL A 328 21.44 10.75 30.64
CA VAL A 328 21.13 9.78 29.58
C VAL A 328 20.98 10.56 28.29
N ASN A 329 21.95 10.43 27.39
CA ASN A 329 21.81 10.93 26.03
C ASN A 329 21.23 9.80 25.17
N VAL A 330 19.94 9.90 24.87
CA VAL A 330 19.35 9.14 23.76
C VAL A 330 19.49 10.01 22.52
N THR A 331 20.60 9.85 21.81
CA THR A 331 20.78 10.48 20.50
C THR A 331 20.18 9.55 19.44
N LEU A 332 19.17 10.05 18.74
CA LEU A 332 18.52 9.37 17.61
C LEU A 332 19.22 9.76 16.31
#